data_AF-A0A2N4TJI2-F1
#
_entry.id   AF-A0A2N4TJI2-F1
#
_cell.length_a   1.000
_cell.length_b   1.000
_cell.length_c   1.000
_cell.angle_alpha   90.00
_cell.angle_beta   90.00
_cell.angle_gamma   90.00
#
_symmetry.space_group_name_H-M   'P 1'
#
loop_
_entity.id
_entity.type
_entity.pdbx_description
1 polymer ?
#
loop_
_entity_poly.entity_id
_entity_poly.type
_entity_poly.pdbx_seq_one_letter_code
_entity_poly.pdbx_strand_id
1 'polypeptide(L)'
;MDQDAVLSFLSDEAFRYYIQAFVIYDLKGEIQHNDVVFHLTYGLQDQSAAEPLNPRRYGSRTLWDVAAYRNSMFSPAQAGAIVEYLKSKLAAEEPDGFDAPAIRQALANYWLARAELPAA
;
A
#
# COMPACT_ATOMS: atom_id res chain seq x y z
N MET A 1 24.13 -12.72 -2.23
CA MET A 1 23.14 -12.91 -1.17
C MET A 1 21.89 -12.24 -1.70
N ASP A 2 20.85 -13.02 -2.02
CA ASP A 2 19.53 -12.46 -2.32
C ASP A 2 19.18 -11.51 -1.17
N GLN A 3 19.14 -10.21 -1.44
CA GLN A 3 18.67 -9.24 -0.45
C GLN A 3 17.17 -9.15 -0.64
N ASP A 4 16.49 -9.99 0.14
CA ASP A 4 15.06 -10.26 0.01
C ASP A 4 14.21 -9.00 0.17
N ALA A 5 13.13 -8.90 -0.61
CA ALA A 5 12.05 -7.94 -0.42
C ALA A 5 11.30 -8.25 0.89
N VAL A 6 11.94 -7.93 2.03
CA VAL A 6 11.52 -8.26 3.41
C VAL A 6 10.04 -7.96 3.65
N LEU A 7 9.52 -6.86 3.09
CA LEU A 7 8.12 -6.47 3.22
C LEU A 7 7.13 -7.54 2.72
N SER A 8 7.54 -8.43 1.81
CA SER A 8 6.74 -9.54 1.30
C SER A 8 6.59 -10.70 2.30
N PHE A 9 7.47 -10.79 3.30
CA PHE A 9 7.51 -11.88 4.29
C PHE A 9 6.94 -11.50 5.65
N LEU A 10 6.60 -10.22 5.85
CA LEU A 10 5.97 -9.77 7.09
C LEU A 10 4.55 -10.33 7.19
N SER A 11 4.17 -10.78 8.39
CA SER A 11 2.77 -11.04 8.71
C SER A 11 1.97 -9.74 8.67
N ASP A 12 0.64 -9.84 8.55
CA ASP A 12 -0.23 -8.67 8.57
C ASP A 12 -0.05 -7.82 9.83
N GLU A 13 0.21 -8.46 10.98
CA GLU A 13 0.47 -7.76 12.24
C GLU A 13 1.87 -7.11 12.27
N ALA A 14 2.91 -7.80 11.78
CA ALA A 14 4.25 -7.24 11.74
C ALA A 14 4.35 -6.05 10.78
N PHE A 15 3.65 -6.13 9.64
CA PHE A 15 3.67 -5.13 8.58
C PHE A 15 3.42 -3.71 9.10
N ARG A 16 2.41 -3.51 9.95
CA ARG A 16 2.05 -2.17 10.47
C ARG A 16 3.15 -1.50 11.30
N TYR A 17 3.99 -2.30 11.97
CA TYR A 17 5.05 -1.79 12.84
C TYR A 17 6.32 -1.49 12.05
N TYR A 18 6.67 -2.36 11.10
CA TYR A 18 7.94 -2.23 10.37
C TYR A 18 7.85 -1.32 9.15
N ILE A 19 6.69 -1.23 8.47
CA ILE A 19 6.56 -0.41 7.24
C ILE A 19 6.95 1.05 7.47
N GLN A 20 6.75 1.58 8.68
CA GLN A 20 7.09 2.95 9.05
C GLN A 20 8.59 3.23 8.90
N ALA A 21 9.45 2.26 9.26
CA ALA A 21 10.89 2.39 9.06
C ALA A 21 11.23 2.42 7.57
N PHE A 22 10.61 1.55 6.76
CA PHE A 22 10.83 1.55 5.31
C PHE A 22 10.37 2.84 4.64
N VAL A 23 9.24 3.42 5.06
CA VAL A 23 8.77 4.74 4.61
C VAL A 23 9.82 5.81 4.90
N ILE A 24 10.39 5.84 6.11
CA ILE A 24 11.44 6.81 6.47
C ILE A 24 12.69 6.63 5.61
N TYR A 25 13.14 5.39 5.41
CA TYR A 25 14.32 5.08 4.60
C TYR A 25 14.12 5.45 3.13
N ASP A 26 12.93 5.16 2.59
CA ASP A 26 12.58 5.52 1.23
C ASP A 26 12.48 7.04 1.03
N LEU A 27 11.94 7.77 2.00
CA LEU A 27 11.95 9.25 1.99
C LEU A 27 13.37 9.83 2.04
N LYS A 28 14.32 9.12 2.65
CA LYS A 28 15.75 9.50 2.65
C LYS A 28 16.50 9.08 1.40
N GLY A 29 15.88 8.32 0.50
CA GLY A 29 16.56 7.71 -0.65
C GLY A 29 17.56 6.63 -0.27
N GLU A 30 17.41 6.03 0.92
CA GLU A 30 18.30 4.99 1.46
C GLU A 30 17.79 3.57 1.21
N ILE A 31 16.61 3.42 0.59
CA ILE A 31 16.02 2.13 0.28
C ILE A 31 16.64 1.54 -0.99
N GLN A 32 17.02 0.26 -0.97
CA GLN A 32 17.71 -0.39 -2.10
C GLN A 32 16.87 -1.49 -2.77
N HIS A 33 16.08 -2.24 -1.99
CA HIS A 33 15.47 -3.50 -2.47
C HIS A 33 13.99 -3.68 -2.12
N ASN A 34 13.38 -2.71 -1.42
CA ASN A 34 11.97 -2.80 -1.02
C ASN A 34 11.18 -1.70 -1.72
N ASP A 35 10.10 -2.08 -2.38
CA ASP A 35 9.17 -1.17 -3.01
C ASP A 35 8.02 -0.83 -2.06
N VAL A 36 8.19 0.27 -1.33
CA VAL A 36 7.21 0.70 -0.31
C VAL A 36 5.89 1.13 -0.97
N VAL A 37 5.96 1.77 -2.14
CA VAL A 37 4.76 2.21 -2.86
C VAL A 37 3.93 1.01 -3.28
N PHE A 38 4.55 -0.01 -3.86
CA PHE A 38 3.88 -1.27 -4.18
C PHE A 38 3.20 -1.88 -2.95
N HIS A 39 3.89 -2.00 -1.82
CA HIS A 39 3.31 -2.62 -0.62
C HIS A 39 2.16 -1.81 0.00
N LEU A 40 2.10 -0.50 -0.24
CA LEU A 40 1.01 0.36 0.22
C LEU A 40 -0.13 0.51 -0.79
N THR A 41 0.06 0.14 -2.06
CA THR A 41 -0.97 0.32 -3.12
C THR A 41 -1.51 -1.00 -3.68
N TYR A 42 -0.73 -2.08 -3.64
CA TYR A 42 -1.09 -3.36 -4.22
C TYR A 42 -2.34 -3.96 -3.55
N GLY A 43 -3.32 -4.31 -4.37
CA GLY A 43 -4.62 -4.82 -3.94
C GLY A 43 -5.65 -3.75 -3.57
N LEU A 44 -5.29 -2.46 -3.63
CA LEU A 44 -6.21 -1.33 -3.37
C LEU A 44 -6.66 -0.62 -4.67
N GLN A 45 -6.42 -1.26 -5.82
CA GLN A 45 -6.79 -0.79 -7.16
C GLN A 45 -8.13 -1.39 -7.58
N ASP A 46 -8.85 -0.75 -8.51
CA ASP A 46 -10.20 -1.14 -8.93
C ASP A 46 -10.28 -2.60 -9.40
N GLN A 47 -9.28 -3.05 -10.16
CA GLN A 47 -9.18 -4.42 -10.64
C GLN A 47 -9.06 -5.47 -9.51
N SER A 48 -8.62 -5.06 -8.33
CA SER A 48 -8.33 -5.96 -7.21
C SER A 48 -9.59 -6.54 -6.57
N ALA A 49 -10.74 -5.90 -6.82
CA ALA A 49 -12.06 -6.36 -6.37
C ALA A 49 -12.81 -7.16 -7.46
N ALA A 50 -12.30 -7.22 -8.69
CA ALA A 50 -13.03 -7.77 -9.83
C ALA A 50 -13.10 -9.31 -9.84
N GLU A 51 -12.03 -9.98 -9.43
CA GLU A 51 -11.93 -11.45 -9.51
C GLU A 51 -11.54 -12.08 -8.17
N PRO A 52 -12.12 -13.24 -7.80
CA PRO A 52 -11.70 -13.97 -6.62
C PRO A 52 -10.28 -14.51 -6.78
N LEU A 53 -9.46 -14.32 -5.75
CA LEU A 53 -8.11 -14.84 -5.63
C LEU A 53 -8.17 -16.36 -5.47
N ASN A 54 -7.73 -17.10 -6.49
CA ASN A 54 -7.70 -18.57 -6.50
C ASN A 54 -8.96 -19.20 -5.84
N PRO A 55 -10.11 -19.21 -6.54
CA PRO A 55 -11.39 -19.57 -5.95
C PRO A 55 -11.42 -20.96 -5.31
N ARG A 56 -10.58 -21.88 -5.80
CA ARG A 56 -10.45 -23.24 -5.25
C ARG A 56 -9.88 -23.26 -3.83
N ARG A 57 -9.06 -22.28 -3.48
CA ARG A 57 -8.37 -22.20 -2.18
C ARG A 57 -9.01 -21.20 -1.22
N TYR A 58 -9.48 -20.06 -1.74
CA TYR A 58 -9.94 -18.95 -0.90
C TYR A 58 -11.41 -18.56 -1.12
N GLY A 59 -12.17 -19.35 -1.88
CA GLY A 59 -13.58 -19.10 -2.13
C GLY A 59 -13.81 -17.81 -2.90
N SER A 60 -14.69 -16.94 -2.39
CA SER A 60 -15.00 -15.65 -3.03
C SER A 60 -14.04 -14.52 -2.65
N ARG A 61 -12.99 -14.79 -1.86
CA ARG A 61 -12.06 -13.75 -1.40
C ARG A 61 -11.29 -13.17 -2.58
N THR A 62 -11.29 -11.85 -2.71
CA THR A 62 -10.57 -11.10 -3.74
C THR A 62 -9.19 -10.64 -3.23
N LEU A 63 -8.36 -10.08 -4.11
CA LEU A 63 -7.12 -9.43 -3.69
C LEU A 63 -7.42 -8.19 -2.82
N TRP A 64 -8.50 -7.47 -3.13
CA TRP A 64 -9.00 -6.37 -2.31
C TRP A 64 -9.26 -6.79 -0.86
N ASP A 65 -9.95 -7.91 -0.64
CA ASP A 65 -10.24 -8.38 0.71
C ASP A 65 -8.98 -8.65 1.54
N VAL A 66 -7.93 -9.19 0.89
CA VAL A 66 -6.64 -9.44 1.52
C VAL A 66 -5.94 -8.13 1.88
N ALA A 67 -5.86 -7.19 0.94
CA ALA A 67 -5.21 -5.90 1.16
C ALA A 67 -5.95 -5.04 2.20
N ALA A 68 -7.29 -4.98 2.11
CA ALA A 68 -8.12 -4.24 3.06
C ALA A 68 -8.00 -4.81 4.47
N TYR A 69 -7.95 -6.13 4.63
CA TYR A 69 -7.73 -6.78 5.92
C TYR A 69 -6.35 -6.44 6.50
N ARG A 70 -5.26 -6.63 5.72
CA ARG A 70 -3.89 -6.31 6.17
C ARG A 70 -3.77 -4.86 6.63
N ASN A 71 -4.32 -3.94 5.83
CA ASN A 71 -4.23 -2.50 6.10
C ASN A 71 -5.24 -2.01 7.15
N SER A 72 -6.21 -2.83 7.57
CA SER A 72 -7.18 -2.45 8.62
C SER A 72 -6.53 -2.29 10.00
N MET A 73 -5.29 -2.74 10.16
CA MET A 73 -4.54 -2.68 11.41
C MET A 73 -3.90 -1.32 11.70
N PHE A 74 -3.85 -0.40 10.71
CA PHE A 74 -3.32 0.96 10.87
C PHE A 74 -4.34 1.87 11.54
N SER A 75 -3.93 2.65 12.54
CA SER A 75 -4.79 3.71 13.09
C SER A 75 -5.05 4.83 12.08
N PRO A 76 -6.08 5.68 12.27
CA PRO A 76 -6.31 6.84 11.39
C PRO A 76 -5.08 7.74 11.26
N ALA A 77 -4.35 7.97 12.36
CA ALA A 77 -3.12 8.76 12.35
C ALA A 77 -2.01 8.12 11.50
N GLN A 78 -1.84 6.79 11.58
CA GLN A 78 -0.87 6.07 10.74
C GLN A 78 -1.29 6.10 9.27
N ALA A 79 -2.58 5.93 8.98
CA ALA A 79 -3.10 6.06 7.62
C ALA A 79 -2.89 7.48 7.07
N GLY A 80 -3.04 8.53 7.89
CA GLY A 80 -2.72 9.90 7.51
C GLY A 80 -1.25 10.08 7.11
N ALA A 81 -0.32 9.49 7.86
CA ALA A 81 1.10 9.50 7.48
C ALA A 81 1.36 8.77 6.15
N ILE A 82 0.66 7.65 5.91
CA ILE A 82 0.73 6.92 4.63
C ILE A 82 0.16 7.76 3.49
N VAL A 83 -0.96 8.47 3.70
CA VAL A 83 -1.54 9.39 2.71
C VAL A 83 -0.53 10.46 2.30
N GLU A 84 0.12 11.12 3.26
CA GLU A 84 1.10 12.18 2.96
C GLU A 84 2.36 11.62 2.28
N TYR A 85 2.82 10.44 2.69
CA TYR A 85 3.89 9.73 1.99
C TYR A 85 3.51 9.44 0.53
N LEU A 86 2.35 8.84 0.27
CA LEU A 86 1.90 8.51 -1.08
C LEU A 86 1.69 9.77 -1.95
N LYS A 87 1.14 10.85 -1.40
CA LYS A 87 1.05 12.15 -2.09
C LYS A 87 2.42 12.71 -2.45
N SER A 88 3.40 12.59 -1.56
CA SER A 88 4.78 13.04 -1.84
C SER A 88 5.41 12.27 -2.99
N LYS A 89 5.17 10.95 -3.06
CA LYS A 89 5.61 10.10 -4.17
C LYS A 89 4.90 10.47 -5.47
N LEU A 90 3.58 10.65 -5.43
CA LEU A 90 2.80 11.10 -6.59
C LEU A 90 3.25 12.47 -7.11
N ALA A 91 3.60 13.40 -6.23
CA ALA A 91 4.08 14.73 -6.62
C ALA A 91 5.51 14.73 -7.18
N ALA A 92 6.32 13.72 -6.83
CA ALA A 92 7.65 13.51 -7.38
C ALA A 92 7.63 12.80 -8.74
N GLU A 93 6.51 12.14 -9.09
CA GLU A 93 6.33 11.52 -10.40
C GLU A 93 5.82 12.52 -11.44
N GLU A 94 6.24 12.32 -12.69
CA GLU A 94 5.60 12.94 -13.85
C GLU A 94 4.13 12.45 -13.99
N PRO A 95 3.25 13.16 -14.71
CA PRO A 95 1.83 12.78 -14.82
C PRO A 95 1.58 11.32 -15.26
N ASP A 96 2.48 10.79 -16.10
CA ASP A 96 2.49 9.43 -16.64
C ASP A 96 3.50 8.51 -15.93
N GLY A 97 3.88 8.86 -14.70
CA GLY A 97 4.72 8.04 -13.84
C GLY A 97 4.14 6.64 -13.64
N PHE A 98 5.02 5.66 -13.45
CA PHE A 98 4.65 4.25 -13.39
C PHE A 98 3.71 3.95 -12.22
N ASP A 99 3.97 4.51 -11.03
CA ASP A 99 3.15 4.27 -9.85
C ASP A 99 1.97 5.23 -9.73
N ALA A 100 1.95 6.33 -10.48
CA ALA A 100 0.94 7.38 -10.36
C ALA A 100 -0.52 6.85 -10.45
N PRO A 101 -0.88 5.93 -11.38
CA PRO A 101 -2.22 5.33 -11.40
C PRO A 101 -2.51 4.50 -10.13
N ALA A 102 -1.53 3.72 -9.68
CA ALA A 102 -1.65 2.86 -8.50
C ALA A 102 -1.84 3.69 -7.22
N ILE A 103 -1.05 4.76 -7.07
CA ILE A 103 -1.14 5.69 -5.94
C ILE A 103 -2.50 6.39 -5.93
N ARG A 104 -2.94 6.94 -7.08
CA ARG A 104 -4.23 7.64 -7.18
C ARG A 104 -5.40 6.73 -6.78
N GLN A 105 -5.44 5.51 -7.30
CA GLN A 105 -6.51 4.56 -6.95
C GLN A 105 -6.43 4.14 -5.47
N ALA A 106 -5.27 3.78 -4.94
CA ALA A 106 -5.16 3.38 -3.54
C ALA A 106 -5.55 4.50 -2.56
N LEU A 107 -5.21 5.75 -2.89
CA LEU A 107 -5.63 6.93 -2.11
C LEU A 107 -7.15 7.08 -2.11
N ALA A 108 -7.77 7.07 -3.29
CA ALA A 108 -9.21 7.27 -3.44
C ALA A 108 -10.03 6.11 -2.85
N ASN A 109 -9.59 4.87 -3.10
CA ASN A 109 -10.35 3.68 -2.75
C ASN A 109 -10.27 3.32 -1.27
N TYR A 110 -9.15 3.62 -0.60
CA TYR A 110 -8.90 3.11 0.76
C TYR A 110 -8.27 4.14 1.71
N TRP A 111 -7.11 4.70 1.36
CA TRP A 111 -6.29 5.40 2.37
C TRP A 111 -6.90 6.71 2.87
N LEU A 112 -7.54 7.50 2.01
CA LEU A 112 -8.19 8.74 2.45
C LEU A 112 -9.32 8.46 3.43
N ALA A 113 -10.19 7.49 3.11
CA ALA A 113 -11.25 7.06 4.01
C ALA A 113 -10.70 6.48 5.32
N ARG A 114 -9.63 5.67 5.26
CA ARG A 114 -8.99 5.09 6.45
C ARG A 114 -8.37 6.16 7.35
N ALA A 115 -7.87 7.25 6.77
CA ALA A 115 -7.32 8.40 7.47
C ALA A 115 -8.39 9.40 7.96
N GLU A 116 -9.68 9.14 7.69
CA GLU A 116 -10.79 10.07 7.96
C GLU A 116 -10.60 11.44 7.27
N LEU A 117 -9.97 11.43 6.09
CA LEU A 117 -9.72 12.59 5.26
C LEU A 117 -10.71 12.65 4.09
N PRO A 118 -11.09 13.84 3.62
CA PRO A 118 -11.94 13.97 2.45
C PRO A 118 -11.25 13.43 1.20
N ALA A 119 -12.05 12.81 0.32
CA ALA A 119 -11.64 12.60 -1.06
C ALA A 119 -11.46 13.98 -1.74
N ALA A 120 -10.38 14.14 -2.50
CA ALA A 120 -10.07 15.37 -3.23
C ALA A 120 -11.02 15.57 -4.42
#